data_AF-A0A8I1KLD2-F1
#
_entry.id   AF-A0A8I1KLD2-F1
#
_cell.length_a   1.000
_cell.length_b   1.000
_cell.length_c   1.000
_cell.angle_alpha   90.00
_cell.angle_beta   90.00
_cell.angle_gamma   90.00
#
_symmetry.space_group_name_H-M   'P 1'
#
loop_
_entity.id
_entity.type
_entity.pdbx_description
1 polymer ?
#
loop_
_entity_poly.entity_id
_entity_poly.type
_entity_poly.pdbx_seq_one_letter_code
_entity_poly.pdbx_strand_id
1 'polypeptide(L)'
;MRKRPRADAVRFRRLAFNTAASKRWLVFDIDDCDAMDAPREACLPMPTLAIVNRRDGRGHLAYRLRSPVAFSDHAREAPRRFMSDVERDMTLVLGADRAYTGPLAKNPLHRDFRTFATGRDFELRELAAHVDRDAARVLRARVRSDWVATAPCLMTSASMPIARCSNSNAATIFVGFCNALWRSLTI
;
A
#
# COMPACT_ATOMS: atom_id res chain seq x y z
N MET A 1 8.26 16.13 -14.92
CA MET A 1 7.61 14.93 -15.53
C MET A 1 6.70 15.37 -16.67
N ARG A 2 6.94 14.92 -17.91
CA ARG A 2 6.13 15.30 -19.08
C ARG A 2 4.82 14.52 -19.08
N LYS A 3 3.67 15.20 -19.02
CA LYS A 3 2.35 14.56 -19.17
C LYS A 3 2.20 14.06 -20.61
N ARG A 4 1.65 12.85 -20.77
CA ARG A 4 1.38 12.23 -22.07
C ARG A 4 -0.12 11.96 -22.22
N PRO A 5 -0.66 11.98 -23.44
CA PRO A 5 -2.02 11.54 -23.70
C PRO A 5 -2.22 10.09 -23.27
N ARG A 6 -3.46 9.73 -22.93
CA ARG A 6 -3.80 8.38 -22.46
C ARG A 6 -3.41 7.30 -23.48
N ALA A 7 -3.65 7.54 -24.77
CA ALA A 7 -3.34 6.59 -25.85
C ALA A 7 -1.85 6.22 -25.89
N ASP A 8 -0.97 7.19 -25.67
CA ASP A 8 0.47 6.97 -25.63
C ASP A 8 0.93 6.37 -24.31
N ALA A 9 0.32 6.80 -23.20
CA ALA A 9 0.68 6.38 -21.85
C ALA A 9 0.57 4.86 -21.67
N VAL A 10 -0.41 4.21 -22.32
CA VAL A 10 -0.63 2.75 -22.26
C VAL A 10 0.58 1.94 -22.74
N ARG A 11 1.43 2.52 -23.61
CA ARG A 11 2.64 1.86 -24.12
C ARG A 11 3.78 1.81 -23.10
N PHE A 12 3.71 2.59 -22.02
CA PHE A 12 4.77 2.68 -21.01
C PHE A 12 4.56 1.65 -19.91
N ARG A 13 5.66 1.24 -19.27
CA ARG A 13 5.65 0.28 -18.16
C ARG A 13 4.97 0.82 -16.89
N ARG A 14 4.90 2.14 -16.72
CA ARG A 14 4.31 2.79 -15.55
C ARG A 14 3.28 3.83 -15.96
N LEU A 15 2.23 3.97 -15.15
CA LEU A 15 1.13 4.90 -15.35
C LEU A 15 0.85 5.70 -14.08
N ALA A 16 0.40 6.93 -14.26
CA ALA A 16 -0.18 7.71 -13.19
C ALA A 16 -1.66 7.34 -13.01
N PHE A 17 -2.02 6.84 -11.84
CA PHE A 17 -3.40 6.46 -11.52
C PHE A 17 -4.26 7.67 -11.14
N ASN A 18 -3.63 8.72 -10.62
CA ASN A 18 -4.28 9.90 -10.10
C ASN A 18 -3.86 11.16 -10.87
N THR A 19 -4.68 12.20 -10.78
CA THR A 19 -4.30 13.53 -11.27
C THR A 19 -3.77 14.36 -10.11
N ALA A 20 -3.07 15.47 -10.40
CA ALA A 20 -2.58 16.37 -9.36
C ALA A 20 -3.73 16.98 -8.53
N ALA A 21 -4.90 17.17 -9.14
CA ALA A 21 -6.05 17.82 -8.50
C ALA A 21 -7.00 16.84 -7.79
N SER A 22 -6.86 15.52 -8.03
CA SER A 22 -7.77 14.54 -7.46
C SER A 22 -7.17 13.14 -7.38
N LYS A 23 -7.37 12.51 -6.22
CA LYS A 23 -6.93 11.16 -5.90
C LYS A 23 -8.15 10.24 -5.80
N ARG A 24 -8.23 9.26 -6.70
CA ARG A 24 -9.26 8.21 -6.72
C ARG A 24 -8.71 6.84 -6.36
N TRP A 25 -7.42 6.62 -6.60
CA TRP A 25 -6.77 5.34 -6.35
C TRP A 25 -5.77 5.48 -5.20
N LEU A 26 -5.86 4.57 -4.25
CA LEU A 26 -4.81 4.32 -3.26
C LEU A 26 -3.95 3.18 -3.77
N VAL A 27 -2.64 3.41 -3.93
CA VAL A 27 -1.72 2.43 -4.49
C VAL A 27 -0.61 2.17 -3.49
N PHE A 28 -0.36 0.89 -3.21
CA PHE A 28 0.62 0.42 -2.25
C PHE A 28 1.63 -0.47 -2.96
N ASP A 29 2.92 -0.18 -2.81
CA ASP A 29 4.00 -1.03 -3.37
C ASP A 29 4.40 -2.07 -2.34
N ILE A 30 4.29 -3.34 -2.71
CA ILE A 30 4.62 -4.49 -1.87
C ILE A 30 5.86 -5.15 -2.46
N ASP A 31 6.97 -5.04 -1.73
CA ASP A 31 8.26 -5.61 -2.10
C ASP A 31 8.44 -7.06 -1.62
N ASP A 32 7.47 -7.58 -0.86
CA ASP A 32 7.44 -8.99 -0.49
C ASP A 32 7.06 -9.88 -1.69
N CYS A 33 7.57 -11.11 -1.68
CA CYS A 33 7.41 -12.06 -2.78
C CYS A 33 5.96 -12.53 -3.00
N ASP A 34 5.05 -12.28 -2.04
CA ASP A 34 3.66 -12.70 -2.11
C ASP A 34 2.70 -11.52 -1.92
N ALA A 35 2.81 -10.52 -2.80
CA ALA A 35 2.00 -9.30 -2.72
C ALA A 35 0.48 -9.55 -2.71
N MET A 36 0.02 -10.69 -3.24
CA MET A 36 -1.39 -11.08 -3.24
C MET A 36 -1.90 -11.55 -1.87
N ASP A 37 -1.01 -12.03 -1.00
CA ASP A 37 -1.37 -12.56 0.32
C ASP A 37 -1.33 -11.48 1.40
N ALA A 38 -0.57 -10.41 1.19
CA ALA A 38 -0.48 -9.28 2.13
C ALA A 38 -1.85 -8.73 2.59
N PRO A 39 -2.87 -8.52 1.74
CA PRO A 39 -4.21 -8.11 2.19
C PRO A 39 -4.87 -9.13 3.11
N ARG A 40 -4.70 -10.43 2.84
CA ARG A 40 -5.30 -11.50 3.64
C ARG A 40 -4.69 -11.55 5.03
N GLU A 41 -3.37 -11.45 5.12
CA GLU A 41 -2.64 -11.43 6.39
C GLU A 41 -2.97 -10.18 7.22
N ALA A 42 -3.22 -9.06 6.54
CA ALA A 42 -3.65 -7.80 7.13
C ALA A 42 -5.16 -7.75 7.50
N CYS A 43 -5.93 -8.82 7.22
CA CYS A 43 -7.39 -8.83 7.33
C CYS A 43 -8.08 -7.67 6.56
N LEU A 44 -7.44 -7.21 5.49
CA LEU A 44 -7.94 -6.18 4.59
C LEU A 44 -8.73 -6.81 3.43
N PRO A 45 -9.70 -6.08 2.85
CA PRO A 45 -10.41 -6.57 1.68
C PRO A 45 -9.44 -6.72 0.50
N MET A 46 -9.73 -7.65 -0.41
CA MET A 46 -8.93 -7.79 -1.63
C MET A 46 -8.95 -6.48 -2.44
N PRO A 47 -7.81 -6.03 -2.98
CA PRO A 47 -7.72 -4.79 -3.74
C PRO A 47 -8.58 -4.83 -5.00
N THR A 48 -8.97 -3.65 -5.49
CA THR A 48 -9.68 -3.51 -6.77
C THR A 48 -8.84 -4.06 -7.92
N LEU A 49 -7.53 -3.81 -7.85
CA LEU A 49 -6.55 -4.20 -8.85
C LEU A 49 -5.24 -4.57 -8.15
N ALA A 50 -4.71 -5.76 -8.43
CA ALA A 50 -3.38 -6.17 -8.02
C ALA A 50 -2.51 -6.38 -9.25
N ILE A 51 -1.35 -5.71 -9.30
CA ILE A 51 -0.44 -5.71 -10.43
C ILE A 51 0.90 -6.28 -9.97
N VAL A 52 1.07 -7.57 -10.18
CA VAL A 52 2.25 -8.31 -9.73
C VAL A 52 3.23 -8.52 -10.87
N ASN A 53 4.51 -8.52 -10.57
CA ASN A 53 5.53 -8.90 -11.54
C ASN A 53 5.56 -10.43 -11.67
N ARG A 54 5.66 -10.91 -12.91
CA ARG A 54 5.61 -12.33 -13.26
C ARG A 54 6.74 -13.17 -12.66
N ARG A 55 7.84 -12.52 -12.26
CA ARG A 55 9.10 -13.20 -11.89
C ARG A 55 9.32 -13.31 -10.38
N ASP A 56 8.93 -12.30 -9.61
CA ASP A 56 9.32 -12.11 -8.22
C ASP A 56 8.11 -11.98 -7.26
N GLY A 57 6.88 -11.95 -7.79
CA GLY A 57 5.64 -11.85 -7.01
C GLY A 57 5.40 -10.52 -6.30
N ARG A 58 6.39 -9.61 -6.33
CA ARG A 58 6.29 -8.22 -5.90
C ARG A 58 5.28 -7.45 -6.73
N GLY A 59 4.54 -6.56 -6.11
CA GLY A 59 3.33 -6.02 -6.73
C GLY A 59 2.95 -4.64 -6.26
N HIS A 60 2.10 -4.00 -7.07
CA HIS A 60 1.35 -2.86 -6.60
C HIS A 60 -0.09 -3.30 -6.35
N LEU A 61 -0.61 -2.99 -5.17
CA LEU A 61 -2.01 -3.18 -4.82
C LEU A 61 -2.73 -1.85 -4.90
N ALA A 62 -3.82 -1.80 -5.66
CA ALA A 62 -4.56 -0.58 -5.92
C ALA A 62 -6.03 -0.74 -5.52
N TYR A 63 -6.47 0.16 -4.63
CA TYR A 63 -7.86 0.28 -4.17
C TYR A 63 -8.51 1.49 -4.85
N ARG A 64 -9.62 1.27 -5.54
CA ARG A 64 -10.39 2.33 -6.20
C ARG A 64 -11.44 2.87 -5.23
N LEU A 65 -11.38 4.18 -4.98
CA LEU A 65 -12.42 4.88 -4.24
C LEU A 65 -13.62 5.15 -5.14
N ARG A 66 -14.82 4.87 -4.63
CA ARG A 66 -16.09 5.24 -5.26
C ARG A 66 -16.20 6.75 -5.43
N SER A 67 -15.87 7.49 -4.37
CA SER A 67 -15.85 8.95 -4.35
C SER A 67 -14.40 9.45 -4.30
N PRO A 68 -13.91 10.18 -5.32
CA PRO A 68 -12.55 10.69 -5.32
C PRO A 68 -12.39 11.84 -4.32
N VAL A 69 -11.18 12.00 -3.79
CA VAL A 69 -10.82 13.11 -2.89
C VAL A 69 -10.13 14.19 -3.72
N ALA A 70 -10.57 15.44 -3.56
CA ALA A 70 -9.97 16.59 -4.21
C ALA A 70 -8.69 17.04 -3.48
N PHE A 71 -7.68 17.43 -4.25
CA PHE A 71 -6.38 17.96 -3.79
C PHE A 71 -6.04 19.32 -4.43
N SER A 72 -7.01 19.96 -5.08
CA SER A 72 -6.86 21.35 -5.54
C SER A 72 -6.71 22.31 -4.36
N ASP A 73 -6.27 23.54 -4.64
CA ASP A 73 -6.03 24.57 -3.62
C ASP A 73 -7.30 24.95 -2.82
N HIS A 74 -8.47 24.78 -3.42
CA HIS A 74 -9.77 25.01 -2.78
C HIS A 74 -10.41 23.75 -2.16
N ALA A 75 -9.69 22.62 -2.17
CA ALA A 75 -10.22 21.38 -1.62
C ALA A 75 -10.32 21.45 -0.10
N ARG A 76 -11.35 20.80 0.45
CA ARG A 76 -11.54 20.69 1.90
C ARG A 76 -10.38 19.92 2.52
N GLU A 77 -9.82 20.49 3.59
CA GLU A 77 -8.68 19.91 4.29
C GLU A 77 -9.05 18.61 5.04
N ALA A 78 -10.25 18.55 5.64
CA ALA A 78 -10.65 17.39 6.45
C ALA A 78 -10.68 16.07 5.65
N PRO A 79 -11.28 15.98 4.45
CA PRO A 79 -11.19 14.79 3.60
C PRO A 79 -9.77 14.43 3.17
N ARG A 80 -8.90 15.42 2.93
CA ARG A 80 -7.50 15.19 2.54
C ARG A 80 -6.71 14.56 3.67
N ARG A 81 -6.80 15.14 4.87
CA ARG A 81 -6.18 14.59 6.09
C ARG A 81 -6.68 13.19 6.38
N PHE A 82 -8.00 12.99 6.32
CA PHE A 82 -8.60 11.68 6.54
C PHE A 82 -8.08 10.62 5.55
N MET A 83 -7.98 10.99 4.25
CA MET A 83 -7.40 10.11 3.25
C MET A 83 -5.93 9.79 3.53
N SER A 84 -5.13 10.79 3.89
CA SER A 84 -3.71 10.61 4.21
C SER A 84 -3.52 9.73 5.45
N ASP A 85 -4.38 9.84 6.45
CA ASP A 85 -4.35 8.97 7.63
C ASP A 85 -4.66 7.52 7.27
N VAL A 86 -5.72 7.28 6.50
CA VAL A 86 -6.10 5.94 6.05
C VAL A 86 -5.00 5.33 5.17
N GLU A 87 -4.47 6.09 4.22
CA GLU A 87 -3.36 5.64 3.38
C GLU A 87 -2.15 5.25 4.22
N ARG A 88 -1.75 6.10 5.18
CA ARG A 88 -0.65 5.81 6.09
C ARG A 88 -0.88 4.54 6.91
N ASP A 89 -2.09 4.36 7.44
CA ASP A 89 -2.41 3.19 8.26
C ASP A 89 -2.41 1.91 7.44
N MET A 90 -2.99 1.95 6.25
CA MET A 90 -2.95 0.84 5.30
C MET A 90 -1.52 0.52 4.88
N THR A 91 -0.66 1.51 4.62
CA THR A 91 0.76 1.27 4.31
C THR A 91 1.46 0.50 5.43
N LEU A 92 1.20 0.87 6.69
CA LEU A 92 1.81 0.20 7.84
C LEU A 92 1.28 -1.23 8.03
N VAL A 93 -0.02 -1.41 7.92
CA VAL A 93 -0.68 -2.71 8.13
C VAL A 93 -0.36 -3.68 6.98
N LEU A 94 -0.23 -3.20 5.74
CA LEU A 94 0.16 -4.00 4.58
C LEU A 94 1.68 -4.27 4.51
N GLY A 95 2.50 -3.63 5.35
CA GLY A 95 3.96 -3.68 5.21
C GLY A 95 4.47 -3.06 3.90
N ALA A 96 3.70 -2.16 3.28
CA ALA A 96 4.04 -1.54 2.01
C ALA A 96 5.21 -0.56 2.13
N ASP A 97 5.91 -0.31 1.02
CA ASP A 97 6.98 0.68 0.97
C ASP A 97 6.44 2.06 1.37
N ARG A 98 7.05 2.61 2.43
CA ARG A 98 6.69 3.88 3.04
C ARG A 98 7.28 5.08 2.30
N ALA A 99 8.33 4.87 1.52
CA ALA A 99 8.91 5.90 0.65
C ALA A 99 8.11 6.07 -0.66
N TYR A 100 7.17 5.17 -0.93
CA TYR A 100 6.32 5.24 -2.11
C TYR A 100 5.34 6.42 -2.03
N THR A 101 5.57 7.42 -2.87
CA THR A 101 4.77 8.66 -2.94
C THR A 101 3.68 8.62 -4.02
N GLY A 102 3.61 7.55 -4.82
CA GLY A 102 2.41 7.23 -5.61
C GLY A 102 2.06 8.03 -6.87
N PRO A 103 2.92 8.82 -7.56
CA PRO A 103 2.53 9.39 -8.84
C PRO A 103 2.57 8.36 -9.97
N LEU A 104 3.41 7.32 -9.87
CA LEU A 104 3.60 6.30 -10.90
C LEU A 104 3.51 4.91 -10.29
N ALA A 105 2.65 4.09 -10.87
CA ALA A 105 2.46 2.70 -10.51
C ALA A 105 2.74 1.79 -11.72
N LYS A 106 2.91 0.49 -11.48
CA LYS A 106 2.97 -0.51 -12.55
C LYS A 106 1.74 -0.37 -13.48
N ASN A 107 1.95 -0.49 -14.79
CA ASN A 107 0.86 -0.41 -15.76
C ASN A 107 0.15 -1.77 -15.87
N PRO A 108 -1.15 -1.88 -15.52
CA PRO A 108 -1.88 -3.16 -15.59
C PRO A 108 -2.01 -3.74 -17.00
N LEU A 109 -1.86 -2.93 -18.04
CA LEU A 109 -1.97 -3.35 -19.44
C LEU A 109 -0.61 -3.79 -20.03
N HIS A 110 0.48 -3.62 -19.29
CA HIS A 110 1.81 -3.95 -19.79
C HIS A 110 2.11 -5.45 -19.63
N ARG A 111 2.65 -6.06 -20.69
CA ARG A 111 2.90 -7.53 -20.79
C ARG A 111 3.77 -8.11 -19.67
N ASP A 112 4.64 -7.31 -19.07
CA ASP A 112 5.57 -7.74 -18.02
C ASP A 112 4.88 -8.09 -16.70
N PHE A 113 3.66 -7.59 -16.51
CA PHE A 113 2.91 -7.77 -15.27
C PHE A 113 1.78 -8.80 -15.45
N ARG A 114 1.35 -9.38 -14.34
CA ARG A 114 0.08 -10.08 -14.21
C ARG A 114 -0.84 -9.20 -13.40
N THR A 115 -2.06 -9.04 -13.90
CA THR A 115 -3.05 -8.14 -13.32
C THR A 115 -4.25 -8.95 -12.90
N PHE A 116 -4.63 -8.84 -11.64
CA PHE A 116 -5.85 -9.41 -11.08
C PHE A 116 -6.80 -8.26 -10.77
N ALA A 117 -8.01 -8.32 -11.30
CA ALA A 117 -9.02 -7.28 -11.09
C ALA A 117 -10.24 -7.90 -10.41
N THR A 118 -10.58 -7.40 -9.22
CA THR A 118 -11.86 -7.73 -8.56
C THR A 118 -12.95 -6.76 -9.00
N GLY A 119 -12.58 -5.57 -9.47
CA GLY A 119 -13.51 -4.54 -9.95
C GLY A 119 -14.34 -3.85 -8.86
N ARG A 120 -14.12 -4.20 -7.59
CA ARG A 120 -14.84 -3.62 -6.44
C ARG A 120 -14.37 -2.20 -6.15
N ASP A 121 -15.34 -1.32 -5.92
CA ASP A 121 -15.11 0.05 -5.46
C ASP A 121 -15.35 0.14 -3.98
N PHE A 122 -14.48 0.89 -3.31
CA PHE A 122 -14.52 1.07 -1.87
C PHE A 122 -14.89 2.50 -1.51
N GLU A 123 -15.56 2.68 -0.38
CA GLU A 123 -15.63 3.99 0.23
C GLU A 123 -14.43 4.21 1.16
N LEU A 124 -13.96 5.45 1.27
CA LEU A 124 -12.79 5.74 2.11
C LEU A 124 -13.03 5.34 3.58
N ARG A 125 -14.26 5.54 4.07
CA ARG A 125 -14.67 5.13 5.41
C ARG A 125 -14.71 3.62 5.60
N GLU A 126 -15.02 2.87 4.54
CA GLU A 126 -15.05 1.40 4.56
C GLU A 126 -13.62 0.87 4.73
N LEU A 127 -12.67 1.38 3.95
CA LEU A 127 -11.25 1.02 4.11
C LEU A 127 -10.74 1.37 5.51
N ALA A 128 -11.12 2.55 6.02
CA ALA A 128 -10.74 2.99 7.36
C ALA A 128 -11.29 2.09 8.49
N ALA A 129 -12.40 1.39 8.26
CA ALA A 129 -13.02 0.50 9.24
C ALA A 129 -12.34 -0.87 9.30
N HIS A 130 -11.68 -1.31 8.22
CA HIS A 130 -10.91 -2.55 8.20
C HIS A 130 -9.54 -2.41 8.85
N VAL A 131 -9.09 -1.19 9.09
CA VAL A 131 -7.82 -0.92 9.74
C VAL A 131 -8.04 -0.68 11.23
N ASP A 132 -7.47 -1.54 12.06
CA ASP A 132 -7.41 -1.28 13.50
C ASP A 132 -6.52 -0.05 13.76
N ARG A 133 -7.16 1.04 14.20
CA ARG A 133 -6.47 2.31 14.46
C ARG A 133 -5.58 2.25 15.69
N ASP A 134 -5.88 1.41 16.67
CA ASP A 134 -5.03 1.25 17.85
C ASP A 134 -3.75 0.49 17.46
N ALA A 135 -3.88 -0.59 16.69
CA ALA A 135 -2.72 -1.28 16.09
C ALA A 135 -1.91 -0.33 15.20
N ALA A 136 -2.57 0.43 14.32
CA ALA A 136 -1.89 1.40 13.47
C ALA A 136 -1.18 2.50 14.28
N ARG A 137 -1.77 2.96 15.39
CA ARG A 137 -1.13 3.92 16.32
C ARG A 137 0.13 3.33 16.93
N VAL A 138 0.12 2.07 17.36
CA VAL A 138 1.31 1.39 17.89
C VAL A 138 2.38 1.26 16.80
N LEU A 139 2.01 0.83 15.58
CA LEU A 139 2.94 0.74 14.45
C LEU A 139 3.55 2.10 14.11
N ARG A 140 2.75 3.17 14.08
CA ARG A 140 3.22 4.56 13.88
C ARG A 140 4.27 4.95 14.94
N ALA A 141 4.05 4.58 16.20
CA ALA A 141 4.97 4.89 17.28
C ALA A 141 6.30 4.13 17.16
N ARG A 142 6.25 2.83 16.85
CA ARG A 142 7.45 1.99 16.63
C ARG A 142 8.27 2.47 15.44
N VAL A 143 7.59 2.74 14.33
CA VAL A 143 8.21 3.32 13.16
C VAL A 143 8.95 4.62 13.49
N ARG A 144 8.36 5.49 14.31
CA ARG A 144 9.02 6.74 14.69
C ARG A 144 10.29 6.47 15.51
N SER A 145 10.29 5.49 16.41
CA SER A 145 11.50 5.12 17.15
C SER A 145 12.56 4.48 16.25
N ASP A 146 12.18 3.66 15.28
CA ASP A 146 13.12 3.00 14.36
C ASP A 146 13.83 4.04 13.48
N TRP A 147 13.12 5.07 13.02
CA TRP A 147 13.69 6.21 12.29
C TRP A 147 14.63 7.07 13.15
N VAL A 148 14.38 7.17 14.47
CA VAL A 148 15.32 7.83 15.40
C VAL A 148 16.53 6.95 15.64
N ALA A 149 16.37 5.62 15.68
CA ALA A 149 17.46 4.66 15.86
C ALA A 149 18.33 4.46 14.59
N THR A 150 17.80 4.77 13.40
CA THR A 150 18.55 4.79 12.12
C THR A 150 18.94 6.18 11.66
N ALA A 151 18.71 7.22 12.47
CA ALA A 151 19.36 8.51 12.26
C ALA A 151 20.88 8.27 12.32
N PRO A 152 21.65 8.63 11.28
CA PRO A 152 23.02 8.18 11.16
C PRO A 152 23.89 8.82 12.25
N CYS A 153 24.27 8.04 13.25
CA CYS A 153 25.58 8.23 13.86
C CYS A 153 26.61 7.95 12.76
N LEU A 154 27.30 9.02 12.36
CA LEU A 154 28.51 8.97 11.56
C LEU A 154 29.48 7.91 12.13
N MET A 155 29.99 7.06 11.23
CA MET A 155 31.09 6.10 11.39
C MET A 155 30.76 4.90 12.29
N THR A 156 30.87 3.65 11.86
CA THR A 156 32.07 3.03 11.27
C THR A 156 31.68 1.75 10.52
N SER A 157 32.46 1.46 9.47
CA SER A 157 32.37 0.30 8.58
C SER A 157 32.22 -1.06 9.24
N ALA A 158 31.35 -1.91 8.69
CA ALA A 158 31.65 -3.32 8.46
C ALA A 158 30.68 -3.91 7.41
N SER A 159 31.24 -4.78 6.58
CA SER A 159 30.74 -5.23 5.29
C SER A 159 29.76 -6.41 5.36
N MET A 160 29.10 -6.65 4.21
CA MET A 160 28.49 -7.90 3.69
C MET A 160 27.06 -8.30 4.13
N PRO A 161 26.37 -9.18 3.37
CA PRO A 161 26.13 -9.16 1.93
C PRO A 161 24.63 -9.32 1.56
N ILE A 162 24.31 -9.13 0.29
CA ILE A 162 22.98 -9.39 -0.30
C ILE A 162 22.79 -10.91 -0.46
N ALA A 163 21.89 -11.50 0.34
CA ALA A 163 21.02 -12.62 -0.04
C ALA A 163 20.19 -13.12 1.17
N ARG A 164 18.85 -13.09 1.06
CA ARG A 164 18.00 -14.29 1.13
C ARG A 164 16.51 -13.91 1.06
N CYS A 165 15.86 -14.33 -0.02
CA CYS A 165 14.55 -14.95 0.09
C CYS A 165 14.73 -16.25 0.88
N SER A 166 14.39 -16.26 2.17
CA SER A 166 13.87 -17.44 2.90
C SER A 166 13.69 -17.06 4.37
N ASN A 167 12.42 -16.99 4.78
CA ASN A 167 11.88 -17.37 6.09
C ASN A 167 12.43 -16.78 7.41
N SER A 168 11.45 -16.37 8.22
CA SER A 168 11.39 -16.50 9.68
C SER A 168 12.17 -15.48 10.53
N ASN A 169 11.48 -14.41 10.95
CA ASN A 169 11.28 -14.05 12.37
C ASN A 169 10.60 -12.67 12.57
N ALA A 170 9.50 -12.40 11.86
CA ALA A 170 8.58 -11.29 12.22
C ALA A 170 7.11 -11.75 12.33
N ALA A 171 6.84 -13.06 12.21
CA ALA A 171 5.49 -13.61 12.16
C ALA A 171 4.82 -13.85 13.54
N THR A 172 5.48 -13.57 14.66
CA THR A 172 4.95 -13.94 15.99
C THR A 172 4.08 -12.86 16.66
N ILE A 173 3.85 -11.70 16.05
CA ILE A 173 2.97 -10.66 16.66
C ILE A 173 1.68 -10.40 15.85
N PHE A 174 1.57 -10.82 14.59
CA PHE A 174 0.42 -10.41 13.75
C PHE A 174 -0.71 -11.44 13.59
N VAL A 175 -0.47 -12.72 13.92
CA VAL A 175 -1.50 -13.78 13.78
C VAL A 175 -2.57 -13.74 14.89
N GLY A 176 -2.35 -12.95 15.95
CA GLY A 176 -3.27 -12.86 17.08
C GLY A 176 -4.55 -12.05 16.82
N PHE A 177 -4.57 -11.17 15.82
CA PHE A 177 -5.67 -10.19 15.66
C PHE A 177 -6.77 -10.64 14.70
N CYS A 178 -6.45 -11.42 13.67
CA CYS A 178 -7.45 -11.91 12.70
C CYS A 178 -8.45 -12.90 13.34
N ASN A 179 -8.06 -13.57 14.44
CA ASN A 179 -8.92 -14.54 15.12
C ASN A 179 -10.07 -13.91 15.95
N ALA A 180 -9.98 -12.61 16.28
CA ALA A 180 -11.03 -11.93 17.06
C ALA A 180 -12.19 -11.44 16.18
N LEU A 181 -11.92 -11.01 14.93
CA LEU A 181 -12.97 -10.53 14.02
C LEU A 181 -13.73 -11.67 13.33
N TRP A 182 -13.12 -12.86 13.19
CA TRP A 182 -13.73 -14.00 12.52
C TRP A 182 -14.65 -14.83 13.43
N ARG A 183 -14.53 -14.71 14.76
CA ARG A 183 -15.39 -15.41 15.73
C ARG A 183 -16.75 -14.76 15.99
N SER A 184 -17.00 -13.55 15.46
CA SER A 184 -18.27 -12.83 15.64
C SER A 184 -19.20 -12.86 14.41
N LEU A 185 -18.86 -13.65 13.38
CA LEU A 185 -19.72 -13.87 12.21
C LEU A 185 -19.93 -15.38 12.01
N THR A 186 -20.49 -16.02 13.03
CA THR A 186 -21.21 -17.30 12.88
C THR A 186 -22.28 -17.38 13.96
N ILE A 187 -23.42 -16.76 13.66
CA ILE A 187 -24.84 -17.12 13.92
C ILE A 187 -25.66 -15.86 13.60
#